data_AF-J3MEK6-F1
#
_entry.id   AF-J3MEK6-F1
#
_cell.length_a   1.000
_cell.length_b   1.000
_cell.length_c   1.000
_cell.angle_alpha   90.00
_cell.angle_beta   90.00
_cell.angle_gamma   90.00
#
_symmetry.space_group_name_H-M   'P 1'
#
loop_
_entity.id
_entity.type
_entity.pdbx_description
1 polymer ?
#
loop_
_entity_poly.entity_id
_entity_poly.type
_entity_poly.pdbx_seq_one_letter_code
_entity_poly.pdbx_strand_id
1 'polypeptide(L)'
;MAFSPRAVVVASVAALLLAVVAEGYHGEFTENYYDTTCPDAQNIVRTVMERSVAANPRMAPAILRLFFHDCFVNGCDASVLLNSTDSMPSEKDDLPNASLAGFDVVDKIKEELEKKCPATVSCADVLALASRDAVAMLGGPNWSVFLGRKDSLYVAKNATEELPDPKGDLEQL
;
A
#
# COMPACT_ATOMS: atom_id res chain seq x y z
N MET A 1 -51.03 -6.75 23.13
CA MET A 1 -49.94 -7.66 23.53
C MET A 1 -48.90 -6.81 24.26
N ALA A 2 -48.79 -6.94 25.58
CA ALA A 2 -47.84 -6.17 26.39
C ALA A 2 -46.59 -7.03 26.63
N PHE A 3 -45.43 -6.53 26.22
CA PHE A 3 -44.16 -7.21 26.48
C PHE A 3 -43.82 -7.11 27.96
N SER A 4 -43.35 -8.20 28.56
CA SER A 4 -42.92 -8.22 29.96
C SER A 4 -41.74 -7.27 30.17
N PRO A 5 -41.68 -6.51 31.29
CA PRO A 5 -40.57 -5.58 31.56
C PRO A 5 -39.20 -6.28 31.55
N ARG A 6 -39.16 -7.58 31.89
CA ARG A 6 -37.93 -8.40 31.75
C ARG A 6 -37.52 -8.62 30.30
N ALA A 7 -38.47 -8.84 29.40
CA ALA A 7 -38.20 -9.03 27.98
C ALA A 7 -37.71 -7.73 27.33
N VAL A 8 -38.24 -6.58 27.76
CA VAL A 8 -37.78 -5.26 27.32
C VAL A 8 -36.33 -5.03 27.74
N VAL A 9 -35.99 -5.26 29.02
CA VAL A 9 -34.62 -5.08 29.53
C VAL A 9 -33.62 -5.99 28.80
N VAL A 10 -33.95 -7.26 28.59
CA VAL A 10 -33.06 -8.21 27.89
C VAL A 10 -32.82 -7.77 26.44
N ALA A 11 -33.88 -7.34 25.74
CA ALA A 11 -33.75 -6.83 24.37
C ALA A 11 -32.91 -5.55 24.30
N SER A 12 -33.07 -4.63 25.26
CA SER A 12 -32.26 -3.40 25.34
C SER A 12 -30.78 -3.69 25.59
N VAL A 13 -30.46 -4.62 26.49
CA VAL A 13 -29.07 -5.01 26.79
C VAL A 13 -28.45 -5.74 25.59
N ALA A 14 -29.18 -6.62 24.92
CA ALA A 14 -28.71 -7.30 23.72
C ALA A 14 -28.47 -6.32 22.56
N ALA A 15 -29.34 -5.33 22.37
CA ALA A 15 -29.17 -4.28 21.36
C ALA A 15 -27.96 -3.39 21.67
N LEU A 16 -27.72 -3.04 22.94
CA LEU A 16 -26.52 -2.31 23.35
C LEU A 16 -25.25 -3.14 23.08
N LEU A 17 -25.24 -4.42 23.45
CA LEU A 17 -24.09 -5.31 23.22
C LEU A 17 -23.80 -5.47 21.73
N LEU A 18 -24.82 -5.61 20.88
CA LEU A 18 -24.68 -5.67 19.42
C LEU A 18 -24.14 -4.36 18.82
N ALA A 19 -24.51 -3.21 19.38
CA ALA A 19 -23.99 -1.91 18.94
C ALA A 19 -22.50 -1.74 19.29
N VAL A 20 -22.01 -2.31 20.40
CA VAL A 20 -20.58 -2.26 20.78
C VAL A 20 -19.71 -3.13 19.85
N VAL A 21 -20.26 -4.19 19.26
CA VAL A 21 -19.51 -5.03 18.29
C VAL A 21 -19.56 -4.51 16.85
N ALA A 22 -20.34 -3.46 16.59
CA ALA A 22 -20.54 -2.87 15.27
C ALA A 22 -19.59 -1.68 14.99
N GLU A 23 -18.52 -1.55 15.76
CA GLU A 23 -17.37 -0.74 15.36
C GLU A 23 -16.65 -1.50 14.24
N GLY A 24 -16.99 -1.16 13.01
CA GLY A 24 -16.16 -1.54 11.87
C GLY A 24 -14.75 -1.02 12.15
N TYR A 25 -13.78 -1.93 12.27
CA TYR A 25 -12.37 -1.59 12.24
C TYR A 25 -12.07 -0.96 10.88
N HIS A 26 -12.30 0.34 10.73
CA HIS A 26 -11.52 1.12 9.79
C HIS A 26 -10.10 1.06 10.34
N GLY A 27 -9.24 0.26 9.70
CA GLY A 27 -7.82 0.24 10.04
C GLY A 27 -7.32 1.68 9.96
N GLU A 28 -7.09 2.29 11.11
CA GLU A 28 -6.63 3.67 11.18
C GLU A 28 -5.19 3.68 10.66
N PHE A 29 -4.95 4.40 9.57
CA PHE A 29 -3.59 4.61 9.10
C PHE A 29 -2.91 5.61 10.03
N THR A 30 -1.71 5.28 10.51
CA THR A 30 -0.95 6.17 11.40
C THR A 30 0.49 6.28 10.94
N GLU A 31 1.14 7.40 11.26
CA GLU A 31 2.56 7.60 10.94
C GLU A 31 3.48 6.64 11.71
N ASN A 32 3.03 6.19 12.88
CA ASN A 32 3.75 5.36 13.83
C ASN A 32 3.30 3.88 13.84
N TYR A 33 2.63 3.42 12.78
CA TYR A 33 2.01 2.09 12.72
C TYR A 33 2.98 0.94 13.06
N TYR A 34 4.25 1.07 12.66
CA TYR A 34 5.29 0.06 12.90
C TYR A 34 6.24 0.39 14.05
N ASP A 35 6.05 1.48 14.81
CA ASP A 35 7.02 1.93 15.83
C ASP A 35 7.26 0.90 16.93
N THR A 36 6.29 0.02 17.19
CA THR A 36 6.41 -1.07 18.17
C THR A 36 6.82 -2.41 17.54
N THR A 37 6.29 -2.71 16.34
CA THR A 37 6.43 -4.04 15.71
C THR A 37 7.66 -4.14 14.82
N CYS A 38 8.05 -3.05 14.15
CA CYS A 38 9.28 -2.95 13.38
C CYS A 38 9.85 -1.51 13.44
N PRO A 39 10.47 -1.11 14.57
CA PRO A 39 10.93 0.26 14.79
C PRO A 39 11.94 0.76 13.74
N ASP A 40 12.71 -0.16 13.14
CA ASP A 40 13.72 0.14 12.13
C ASP A 40 13.16 0.22 10.70
N ALA A 41 11.84 0.00 10.50
CA ALA A 41 11.25 -0.13 9.16
C ALA A 41 11.59 1.05 8.23
N GLN A 42 11.30 2.28 8.66
CA GLN A 42 11.55 3.47 7.83
C GLN A 42 13.04 3.66 7.51
N ASN A 43 13.93 3.34 8.47
CA ASN A 43 15.38 3.46 8.27
C ASN A 43 15.90 2.42 7.28
N ILE A 44 15.38 1.19 7.33
CA ILE A 44 15.73 0.12 6.39
C ILE A 44 15.32 0.50 4.97
N VAL A 45 14.07 0.93 4.77
CA VAL A 45 13.58 1.38 3.45
C VAL A 45 14.49 2.47 2.90
N ARG A 46 14.74 3.51 3.69
CA ARG A 46 15.59 4.63 3.29
C ARG A 46 17.01 4.20 2.91
N THR A 47 17.62 3.34 3.73
CA THR A 47 18.99 2.87 3.50
C THR A 47 19.11 2.11 2.17
N VAL A 48 18.16 1.24 1.87
CA VAL A 48 18.16 0.48 0.60
C VAL A 48 17.88 1.41 -0.58
N MET A 49 16.99 2.39 -0.42
CA MET A 49 16.75 3.43 -1.43
C MET A 49 18.01 4.25 -1.73
N GLU A 50 18.72 4.73 -0.70
CA GLU A 50 19.96 5.51 -0.85
C GLU A 50 21.00 4.71 -1.65
N ARG A 51 21.18 3.42 -1.33
CA ARG A 51 22.10 2.52 -2.06
C ARG A 51 21.66 2.31 -3.52
N SER A 52 20.37 2.08 -3.73
CA SER A 52 19.82 1.81 -5.06
C SER A 52 19.90 3.02 -5.98
N VAL A 53 19.61 4.21 -5.46
CA VAL A 53 19.70 5.48 -6.19
C VAL A 53 21.15 5.88 -6.44
N ALA A 54 22.06 5.65 -5.49
CA ALA A 54 23.48 5.87 -5.69
C ALA A 54 24.05 4.97 -6.81
N ALA A 55 23.59 3.72 -6.90
CA ALA A 55 23.98 2.80 -7.97
C ALA A 55 23.34 3.15 -9.32
N ASN A 56 22.07 3.57 -9.32
CA ASN A 56 21.36 3.99 -10.51
C ASN A 56 20.36 5.12 -10.19
N PRO A 57 20.68 6.38 -10.53
CA PRO A 57 19.81 7.53 -10.24
C PRO A 57 18.41 7.44 -10.83
N ARG A 58 18.19 6.61 -11.86
CA ARG A 58 16.86 6.39 -12.45
C ARG A 58 15.89 5.67 -11.51
N MET A 59 16.37 5.07 -10.42
CA MET A 59 15.51 4.31 -9.50
C MET A 59 14.58 5.21 -8.67
N ALA A 60 15.00 6.43 -8.32
CA ALA A 60 14.12 7.35 -7.59
C ALA A 60 12.83 7.68 -8.36
N PRO A 61 12.88 8.22 -9.60
CA PRO A 61 11.65 8.48 -10.35
C PRO A 61 10.90 7.20 -10.75
N ALA A 62 11.58 6.07 -10.94
CA ALA A 62 10.94 4.80 -11.24
C ALA A 62 10.07 4.30 -10.07
N ILE A 63 10.58 4.35 -8.83
CA ILE A 63 9.83 3.97 -7.62
C ILE A 63 8.64 4.88 -7.38
N LEU A 64 8.82 6.20 -7.54
CA LEU A 64 7.72 7.15 -7.42
C LEU A 64 6.59 6.84 -8.41
N ARG A 65 6.96 6.54 -9.67
CA ARG A 65 6.00 6.12 -10.69
C ARG A 65 5.34 4.79 -10.34
N LEU A 66 6.08 3.81 -9.83
CA LEU A 66 5.55 2.51 -9.45
C LEU A 66 4.46 2.64 -8.38
N PHE A 67 4.66 3.48 -7.37
CA PHE A 67 3.63 3.75 -6.36
C PHE A 67 2.41 4.48 -6.91
N PHE A 68 2.59 5.43 -7.84
CA PHE A 68 1.46 6.04 -8.54
C PHE A 68 0.63 4.99 -9.30
N HIS A 69 1.29 4.10 -10.04
CA HIS A 69 0.62 3.04 -10.80
C HIS A 69 -0.12 2.06 -9.88
N ASP A 70 0.47 1.67 -8.74
CA ASP A 70 -0.22 0.86 -7.73
C ASP A 70 -1.48 1.56 -7.24
N CYS A 71 -1.36 2.80 -6.75
CA CYS A 71 -2.48 3.51 -6.14
C CYS A 71 -3.63 3.84 -7.10
N PHE A 72 -3.35 4.06 -8.39
CA PHE A 72 -4.38 4.39 -9.36
C PHE A 72 -5.19 3.19 -9.81
N VAL A 73 -4.64 1.99 -9.70
CA VAL A 73 -5.27 0.77 -10.18
C VAL A 73 -5.75 -0.03 -8.96
N ASN A 74 -7.06 -0.07 -8.72
CA ASN A 74 -7.67 -0.78 -7.58
C ASN A 74 -7.21 -0.33 -6.17
N GLY A 75 -6.36 0.70 -6.06
CA GLY A 75 -5.91 1.32 -4.81
C GLY A 75 -4.49 0.94 -4.39
N CYS A 76 -3.96 1.59 -3.36
CA CYS A 76 -2.58 1.37 -2.90
C CYS A 76 -2.45 0.05 -2.12
N ASP A 77 -2.44 -1.08 -2.82
CA ASP A 77 -2.53 -2.43 -2.26
C ASP A 77 -1.41 -3.38 -2.74
N ALA A 78 -0.38 -2.87 -3.39
CA ALA A 78 0.74 -3.64 -3.93
C ALA A 78 0.36 -4.71 -4.98
N SER A 79 -0.86 -4.67 -5.54
CA SER A 79 -1.31 -5.62 -6.57
C SER A 79 -0.42 -5.57 -7.82
N VAL A 80 0.12 -4.39 -8.18
CA VAL A 80 1.06 -4.21 -9.30
C VAL A 80 2.36 -5.02 -9.15
N LEU A 81 2.70 -5.45 -7.94
CA LEU A 81 3.90 -6.24 -7.66
C LEU A 81 3.71 -7.73 -7.95
N LEU A 82 2.46 -8.21 -8.02
CA LEU A 82 2.15 -9.62 -8.21
C LEU A 82 2.57 -10.09 -9.61
N ASN A 83 3.30 -11.21 -9.66
CA ASN A 83 3.69 -11.86 -10.91
C ASN A 83 2.55 -12.73 -11.45
N SER A 84 2.59 -13.01 -12.75
CA SER A 84 1.59 -13.84 -13.40
C SER A 84 1.68 -15.28 -12.89
N THR A 85 0.52 -15.89 -12.77
CA THR A 85 0.33 -17.32 -12.49
C THR A 85 -0.56 -17.91 -13.58
N ASP A 86 -0.62 -19.25 -13.69
CA ASP A 86 -1.44 -19.92 -14.71
C ASP A 86 -2.92 -19.49 -14.72
N SER A 87 -3.44 -19.05 -13.57
CA SER A 87 -4.82 -18.60 -13.39
C SER A 87 -5.00 -17.09 -13.22
N MET A 88 -3.92 -16.31 -13.11
CA MET A 88 -3.97 -14.86 -12.88
C MET A 88 -2.87 -14.13 -13.67
N PRO A 89 -3.20 -13.44 -14.78
CA PRO A 89 -2.23 -12.61 -15.50
C PRO A 89 -1.77 -11.43 -14.63
N SER A 90 -0.54 -10.94 -14.84
CA SER A 90 0.02 -9.85 -14.03
C SER A 90 -0.38 -8.50 -14.61
N GLU A 91 -0.60 -7.51 -13.75
CA GLU A 91 -0.69 -6.11 -14.17
C GLU A 91 0.58 -5.61 -14.85
N LYS A 92 1.74 -6.24 -14.60
CA LYS A 92 3.01 -5.89 -15.25
C LYS A 92 2.97 -6.11 -16.77
N ASP A 93 2.08 -6.99 -17.23
CA ASP A 93 1.92 -7.33 -18.64
C ASP A 93 1.01 -6.31 -19.37
N ASP A 94 0.31 -5.44 -18.65
CA ASP A 94 -0.52 -4.39 -19.24
C ASP A 94 0.35 -3.30 -19.91
N LEU A 95 -0.10 -2.79 -21.06
CA LEU A 95 0.66 -1.82 -21.87
C LEU A 95 1.16 -0.59 -21.08
N PRO A 96 0.36 0.05 -20.20
CA PRO A 96 0.84 1.17 -19.38
C PRO A 96 1.98 0.78 -18.44
N ASN A 97 1.99 -0.48 -17.99
CA ASN A 97 2.86 -1.02 -16.95
C ASN A 97 4.12 -1.69 -17.52
N ALA A 98 4.15 -2.02 -18.81
CA ALA A 98 5.30 -2.64 -19.49
C ALA A 98 6.61 -1.81 -19.39
N SER A 99 6.50 -0.53 -19.03
CA SER A 99 7.64 0.39 -18.85
C SER A 99 7.99 0.67 -17.39
N LEU A 100 7.33 0.01 -16.42
CA LEU A 100 7.63 0.14 -15.00
C LEU A 100 8.97 -0.50 -14.66
N ALA A 101 9.62 0.06 -13.64
CA ALA A 101 10.90 -0.37 -13.13
C ALA A 101 10.96 -0.16 -11.62
N GLY A 102 11.97 -0.75 -10.95
CA GLY A 102 12.15 -0.62 -9.51
C GLY A 102 11.57 -1.78 -8.69
N PHE A 103 10.97 -2.79 -9.33
CA PHE A 103 10.52 -4.02 -8.67
C PHE A 103 11.64 -4.69 -7.85
N ASP A 104 12.86 -4.73 -8.41
CA ASP A 104 14.02 -5.31 -7.74
C ASP A 104 14.48 -4.52 -6.50
N VAL A 105 14.23 -3.20 -6.48
CA VAL A 105 14.50 -2.35 -5.31
C VAL A 105 13.48 -2.64 -4.21
N VAL A 106 12.21 -2.81 -4.56
CA VAL A 106 11.15 -3.22 -3.62
C VAL A 106 11.47 -4.59 -3.03
N ASP A 107 11.89 -5.55 -3.85
CA ASP A 107 12.30 -6.88 -3.38
C ASP A 107 13.47 -6.81 -2.40
N LYS A 108 14.51 -6.01 -2.69
CA LYS A 108 15.66 -5.80 -1.77
C LYS A 108 15.23 -5.16 -0.45
N ILE A 109 14.35 -4.16 -0.50
CA ILE A 109 13.80 -3.53 0.71
C ILE A 109 13.06 -4.58 1.54
N LYS A 110 12.17 -5.34 0.89
CA LYS A 110 11.37 -6.36 1.54
C LYS A 110 12.24 -7.46 2.14
N GLU A 111 13.29 -7.90 1.44
CA GLU A 111 14.24 -8.89 1.95
C GLU A 111 14.91 -8.41 3.26
N GLU A 112 15.39 -7.16 3.30
CA GLU A 112 16.02 -6.60 4.50
C GLU A 112 15.02 -6.39 5.65
N LEU A 113 13.79 -6.01 5.35
CA LEU A 113 12.71 -5.91 6.33
C LEU A 113 12.36 -7.29 6.91
N GLU A 114 12.21 -8.32 6.07
CA GLU A 114 11.85 -9.67 6.51
C GLU A 114 12.95 -10.33 7.35
N LYS A 115 14.23 -10.00 7.11
CA LYS A 115 15.34 -10.41 8.00
C LYS A 115 15.21 -9.82 9.41
N LYS A 116 14.63 -8.63 9.54
CA LYS A 116 14.57 -7.87 10.80
C LYS A 116 13.25 -8.07 11.55
N CYS A 117 12.14 -8.02 10.83
CA CYS A 117 10.77 -8.09 11.34
C CYS A 117 9.91 -8.93 10.39
N PRO A 118 9.97 -10.28 10.52
CA PRO A 118 9.28 -11.19 9.62
C PRO A 118 7.77 -10.93 9.57
N ALA A 119 7.20 -11.02 8.36
CA ALA A 119 5.78 -10.91 8.06
C ALA A 119 5.08 -9.68 8.68
N THR A 120 5.81 -8.57 8.85
CA THR A 120 5.33 -7.41 9.60
C THR A 120 4.94 -6.24 8.69
N VAL A 121 5.86 -5.76 7.85
CA VAL A 121 5.66 -4.56 7.01
C VAL A 121 5.10 -4.97 5.65
N SER A 122 3.97 -4.40 5.24
CA SER A 122 3.35 -4.71 3.92
C SER A 122 4.16 -4.16 2.76
N CYS A 123 4.06 -4.79 1.59
CA CYS A 123 4.65 -4.29 0.35
C CYS A 123 4.03 -2.94 -0.07
N ALA A 124 2.74 -2.74 0.18
CA ALA A 124 2.06 -1.47 -0.07
C ALA A 124 2.66 -0.31 0.75
N ASP A 125 2.99 -0.54 2.02
CA ASP A 125 3.67 0.47 2.84
C ASP A 125 5.15 0.64 2.45
N VAL A 126 5.81 -0.42 1.94
CA VAL A 126 7.14 -0.29 1.34
C VAL A 126 7.12 0.66 0.16
N LEU A 127 6.16 0.54 -0.76
CA LEU A 127 6.03 1.44 -1.91
C LEU A 127 5.80 2.90 -1.47
N ALA A 128 4.94 3.11 -0.47
CA ALA A 128 4.64 4.44 0.07
C ALA A 128 5.88 5.10 0.70
N LEU A 129 6.61 4.38 1.56
CA LEU A 129 7.83 4.87 2.20
C LEU A 129 8.94 5.12 1.18
N ALA A 130 9.15 4.18 0.25
CA ALA A 130 10.18 4.28 -0.77
C ALA A 130 9.92 5.45 -1.73
N SER A 131 8.67 5.75 -2.03
CA SER A 131 8.29 6.91 -2.87
C SER A 131 8.54 8.24 -2.18
N ARG A 132 8.26 8.32 -0.88
CA ARG A 132 8.63 9.48 -0.06
C ARG A 132 10.14 9.71 -0.09
N ASP A 133 10.90 8.65 0.16
CA ASP A 133 12.37 8.70 0.16
C ASP A 133 12.90 9.08 -1.23
N ALA A 134 12.32 8.56 -2.31
CA ALA A 134 12.66 8.92 -3.68
C ALA A 134 12.51 10.42 -3.97
N VAL A 135 11.38 11.03 -3.56
CA VAL A 135 11.17 12.47 -3.77
C VAL A 135 12.17 13.30 -2.98
N ALA A 136 12.44 12.94 -1.72
CA ALA A 136 13.44 13.63 -0.92
C ALA A 136 14.85 13.55 -1.55
N MET A 137 15.23 12.39 -2.11
CA MET A 137 16.51 12.20 -2.81
C MET A 137 16.63 13.01 -4.10
N LEU A 138 15.51 13.33 -4.74
CA LEU A 138 15.45 14.19 -5.92
C LEU A 138 15.45 15.69 -5.56
N GLY A 139 15.63 16.03 -4.28
CA GLY A 139 15.61 17.42 -3.78
C GLY A 139 14.21 17.97 -3.52
N GLY A 140 13.20 17.11 -3.51
CA GLY A 140 11.83 17.45 -3.16
C GLY A 140 11.60 17.55 -1.65
N PRO A 141 10.34 17.83 -1.24
CA PRO A 141 9.99 17.89 0.18
C PRO A 141 10.03 16.51 0.83
N ASN A 142 10.17 16.52 2.15
CA ASN A 142 9.92 15.37 3.00
C ASN A 142 8.52 15.50 3.61
N TRP A 143 7.79 14.40 3.79
CA TRP A 143 6.49 14.37 4.45
C TRP A 143 6.34 13.09 5.29
N SER A 144 5.41 13.16 6.24
CA SER A 144 5.00 11.99 7.00
C SER A 144 4.13 11.07 6.16
N VAL A 145 4.44 9.78 6.18
CA VAL A 145 3.67 8.75 5.46
C VAL A 145 2.75 8.05 6.45
N PHE A 146 1.45 8.06 6.18
CA PHE A 146 0.49 7.22 6.89
C PHE A 146 0.67 5.76 6.48
N LEU A 147 0.80 4.87 7.45
CA LEU A 147 1.13 3.45 7.29
C LEU A 147 0.01 2.57 7.85
N GLY A 148 0.01 1.30 7.46
CA GLY A 148 -1.00 0.30 7.82
C GLY A 148 -1.70 -0.35 6.63
N ARG A 149 -1.24 -0.09 5.39
CA ARG A 149 -1.80 -0.72 4.17
C ARG A 149 -1.59 -2.23 4.23
N LYS A 150 -2.46 -2.97 3.55
CA LYS A 150 -2.37 -4.42 3.40
C LYS A 150 -2.20 -4.78 1.93
N ASP A 151 -1.46 -5.85 1.70
CA ASP A 151 -1.18 -6.34 0.35
C ASP A 151 -2.39 -7.09 -0.20
N SER A 152 -2.73 -6.83 -1.46
CA SER A 152 -3.79 -7.53 -2.18
C SER A 152 -3.41 -8.99 -2.43
N LEU A 153 -4.43 -9.85 -2.45
CA LEU A 153 -4.31 -11.25 -2.86
C LEU A 153 -4.67 -11.46 -4.34
N TYR A 154 -5.09 -10.39 -5.02
CA TYR A 154 -5.59 -10.42 -6.39
C TYR A 154 -4.94 -9.31 -7.20
N VAL A 155 -4.72 -9.59 -8.48
CA VAL A 155 -4.39 -8.57 -9.47
C VAL A 155 -5.62 -7.73 -9.78
N ALA A 156 -5.43 -6.47 -10.13
CA ALA A 156 -6.47 -5.62 -10.66
C ALA A 156 -6.94 -6.12 -12.04
N LYS A 157 -8.18 -5.78 -12.38
CA LYS A 157 -8.82 -6.31 -13.60
C LYS A 157 -8.43 -5.57 -14.87
N ASN A 158 -8.05 -4.29 -14.79
CA ASN A 158 -7.70 -3.52 -15.98
C ASN A 158 -6.93 -2.23 -15.66
N ALA A 159 -5.59 -2.26 -15.67
CA ALA A 159 -4.79 -1.05 -15.47
C ALA A 159 -4.96 -0.02 -16.61
N THR A 160 -5.40 -0.45 -17.80
CA THR A 160 -5.56 0.41 -18.98
C THR A 160 -6.73 1.38 -18.88
N GLU A 161 -7.78 1.02 -18.12
CA GLU A 161 -8.96 1.87 -17.93
C GLU A 161 -8.79 2.85 -16.77
N GLU A 162 -7.99 2.49 -15.76
CA GLU A 162 -7.84 3.27 -14.53
C GLU A 162 -6.64 4.24 -14.58
N LEU A 163 -5.64 3.97 -15.42
CA LEU A 163 -4.49 4.86 -15.58
C LEU A 163 -4.77 5.98 -16.59
N PRO A 164 -4.46 7.24 -16.25
CA PRO A 164 -4.55 8.36 -17.19
C PRO A 164 -3.72 8.12 -18.47
N ASP A 165 -4.33 8.36 -19.64
CA ASP A 165 -3.61 8.31 -20.92
C ASP A 165 -2.72 9.56 -21.05
N PRO A 166 -1.41 9.42 -21.34
CA PRO A 166 -0.54 10.58 -21.59
C PRO A 166 -0.96 11.44 -22.79
N LYS A 167 -1.86 10.96 -23.66
CA LYS A 167 -2.47 11.71 -24.77
C LYS A 167 -3.87 12.26 -24.44
N GLY A 168 -4.38 12.01 -23.24
CA GLY A 168 -5.64 12.54 -22.78
C GLY A 168 -5.61 14.05 -22.61
N ASP A 169 -6.78 14.67 -22.65
CA ASP A 169 -6.96 16.09 -22.36
C ASP A 169 -7.29 16.35 -20.88
N LEU A 170 -7.46 17.62 -20.50
CA LEU A 170 -7.73 18.01 -19.11
C LEU A 170 -9.09 17.49 -18.60
N GLU A 171 -10.06 17.24 -19.47
CA GLU A 171 -11.37 16.72 -19.05
C GLU A 171 -11.31 15.22 -18.72
N GLN A 172 -10.27 14.54 -19.18
CA GLN A 172 -10.03 13.10 -19.00
C GLN A 172 -9.10 12.78 -17.81
N LEU A 173 -8.53 13.80 -17.16
CA LEU A 173 -7.69 13.68 -15.95
C LEU A 173 -8.50 13.92 -14.67
#